data_AF-A0A0J7XWU9-F1
#
_entry.id   AF-A0A0J7XWU9-F1
#
_cell.length_a   1.000
_cell.length_b   1.000
_cell.length_c   1.000
_cell.angle_alpha   90.00
_cell.angle_beta   90.00
_cell.angle_gamma   90.00
#
_symmetry.space_group_name_H-M   'P 1'
#
loop_
_entity.id
_entity.type
_entity.pdbx_description
1 polymer ?
#
loop_
_entity_poly.entity_id
_entity_poly.type
_entity_poly.pdbx_seq_one_letter_code
_entity_poly.pdbx_strand_id
1 'polypeptide(L)'
;MSEAPTNSSLMDALEIFEATEANLVKLERLWEELQGMIPGGISFGENIEYEDRQRSYALLLESLPMLDGWKPTARPLDLDTIAQNRIDAAELGEFGIEQSVERGITDPGRELREYRFRFNNTRKALIRDALVGLIDAIDDDLRTIRAAVGPEPEHREQIEDALWSNLREHVKQVEVLLGSSVKRPTRWSDMRRHIRFGYPGDLHDIENADWPQVKAELRKGLYGVNEAMPIKVADLSTLVAARPSGPISTALSWGNIDDATFERLIYALISNEPGYENPAWLMNTNATDRGRDLSVDRVIEDALTGTLRQRVIIQCKHWTTKSVGLSDVATLKEQMKLWDHPPVSVLIIATSGRFTTDAVSWIEKHNGSGEAPRIEMWPESHLERLLSARPALIAEFGLRKH
;
A
#
# COMPACT_ATOMS: atom_id res chain seq x y z
N MET A 1 35.65 -13.18 14.88
CA MET A 1 35.23 -13.61 13.53
C MET A 1 33.74 -13.30 13.43
N SER A 2 33.37 -12.21 12.76
CA SER A 2 31.96 -11.90 12.54
C SER A 2 31.47 -12.78 11.40
N GLU A 3 30.52 -13.66 11.68
CA GLU A 3 29.76 -14.35 10.64
C GLU A 3 29.07 -13.29 9.77
N ALA A 4 29.31 -13.37 8.47
CA ALA A 4 28.55 -12.63 7.48
C ALA A 4 27.08 -13.04 7.58
N PRO A 5 26.11 -12.13 7.43
CA PRO A 5 24.71 -12.50 7.47
C PRO A 5 24.44 -13.47 6.32
N THR A 6 23.97 -14.67 6.67
CA THR A 6 23.35 -15.60 5.73
C THR A 6 22.28 -14.83 4.97
N ASN A 7 22.36 -14.82 3.63
CA ASN A 7 21.31 -14.32 2.76
C ASN A 7 20.05 -15.18 2.98
N SER A 8 19.26 -14.84 4.00
CA SER A 8 17.95 -15.41 4.27
C SER A 8 17.05 -15.04 3.10
N SER A 9 16.44 -16.03 2.45
CA SER A 9 15.49 -15.77 1.37
C SER A 9 14.22 -15.10 1.93
N LEU A 10 13.44 -14.45 1.07
CA LEU A 10 12.14 -13.91 1.45
C LEU A 10 11.24 -14.99 2.06
N MET A 11 11.35 -16.23 1.57
CA MET A 11 10.58 -17.36 2.09
C MET A 11 10.98 -17.70 3.53
N ASP A 12 12.29 -17.76 3.82
CA ASP A 12 12.78 -18.00 5.19
C ASP A 12 12.30 -16.90 6.15
N ALA A 13 12.27 -15.66 5.69
CA ALA A 13 11.72 -14.55 6.49
C ALA A 13 10.21 -14.73 6.72
N LEU A 14 9.44 -15.09 5.68
CA LEU A 14 8.00 -15.34 5.79
C LEU A 14 7.69 -16.49 6.76
N GLU A 15 8.45 -17.57 6.75
CA GLU A 15 8.29 -18.69 7.69
C GLU A 15 8.41 -18.24 9.16
N ILE A 16 9.37 -17.35 9.46
CA ILE A 16 9.54 -16.77 10.80
C ILE A 16 8.32 -15.90 11.16
N PHE A 17 7.82 -15.09 10.22
CA PHE A 17 6.62 -14.29 10.42
C PHE A 17 5.38 -15.16 10.66
N GLU A 18 5.23 -16.25 9.91
CA GLU A 18 4.11 -17.20 10.07
C GLU A 18 4.16 -17.93 11.42
N ALA A 19 5.33 -18.41 11.84
CA ALA A 19 5.50 -19.02 13.16
C ALA A 19 5.20 -18.03 14.29
N THR A 20 5.68 -16.78 14.15
CA THR A 20 5.40 -15.70 15.10
C THR A 20 3.91 -15.37 15.15
N GLU A 21 3.25 -15.27 14.01
CA GLU A 21 1.81 -15.01 13.90
C GLU A 21 0.99 -16.13 14.55
N ALA A 22 1.35 -17.39 14.30
CA ALA A 22 0.69 -18.53 14.91
C ALA A 22 0.79 -18.52 16.45
N ASN A 23 1.96 -18.15 17.00
CA ASN A 23 2.14 -18.01 18.44
C ASN A 23 1.36 -16.82 19.00
N LEU A 24 1.35 -15.69 18.29
CA LEU A 24 0.59 -14.50 18.68
C LEU A 24 -0.92 -14.76 18.72
N VAL A 25 -1.47 -15.45 17.71
CA VAL A 25 -2.90 -15.83 17.69
C VAL A 25 -3.25 -16.76 18.86
N LYS A 26 -2.39 -17.74 19.17
CA LYS A 26 -2.61 -18.62 20.34
C LYS A 26 -2.58 -17.82 21.65
N LEU A 27 -1.67 -16.85 21.75
CA LEU A 27 -1.52 -16.00 22.92
C LEU A 27 -2.71 -15.05 23.12
N GLU A 28 -3.22 -14.45 22.04
CA GLU A 28 -4.44 -13.63 22.04
C GLU A 28 -5.66 -14.44 22.45
N ARG A 29 -5.83 -15.66 21.91
CA ARG A 29 -6.92 -16.55 22.31
C ARG A 29 -6.84 -16.92 23.79
N LEU A 30 -5.66 -17.31 24.28
CA LEU A 30 -5.46 -17.61 25.70
C LEU A 30 -5.75 -16.41 26.59
N TRP A 31 -5.40 -15.20 26.14
CA TRP A 31 -5.74 -13.98 26.87
C TRP A 31 -7.26 -13.80 26.97
N GLU A 32 -8.00 -13.96 25.87
CA GLU A 32 -9.47 -13.86 25.88
C GLU A 32 -10.11 -14.88 26.83
N GLU A 33 -9.63 -16.13 26.82
CA GLU A 33 -10.07 -17.18 27.74
C GLU A 33 -9.78 -16.82 29.20
N LEU A 34 -8.55 -16.38 29.51
CA LEU A 34 -8.15 -15.95 30.86
C LEU A 34 -8.97 -14.75 31.32
N GLN A 35 -9.18 -13.76 30.46
CA GLN A 35 -9.97 -12.57 30.77
C GLN A 35 -11.42 -12.95 31.12
N GLY A 36 -12.00 -13.92 30.41
CA GLY A 36 -13.34 -14.43 30.72
C GLY A 36 -13.45 -15.18 32.05
N MET A 37 -12.33 -15.66 32.60
CA MET A 37 -12.27 -16.33 33.90
C MET A 37 -12.05 -15.36 35.08
N ILE A 38 -11.64 -14.11 34.83
CA ILE A 38 -11.42 -13.10 35.88
C ILE A 38 -12.79 -12.62 36.41
N PRO A 39 -13.08 -12.76 37.71
CA PRO A 39 -14.34 -12.30 38.30
C PRO A 39 -14.54 -10.78 38.14
N GLY A 40 -15.78 -10.31 38.08
CA GLY A 40 -16.11 -8.86 38.01
C GLY A 40 -16.03 -8.10 39.34
N GLY A 41 -15.39 -8.67 40.36
CA GLY A 41 -15.31 -8.10 41.72
C GLY A 41 -14.25 -8.80 42.56
N ILE A 42 -14.37 -8.68 43.89
CA ILE A 42 -13.45 -9.30 44.85
C ILE A 42 -13.88 -10.75 45.07
N SER A 43 -13.02 -11.70 44.69
CA SER A 43 -13.25 -13.13 44.88
C SER A 43 -11.93 -13.86 45.02
N PHE A 44 -11.71 -14.50 46.17
CA PHE A 44 -10.55 -15.37 46.42
C PHE A 44 -10.86 -16.82 46.05
N GLY A 45 -9.81 -17.58 45.74
CA GLY A 45 -9.87 -19.02 45.54
C GLY A 45 -9.03 -19.49 44.36
N GLU A 46 -8.67 -20.77 44.41
CA GLU A 46 -7.89 -21.41 43.36
C GLU A 46 -8.77 -21.75 42.15
N ASN A 47 -8.18 -21.59 40.97
CA ASN A 47 -8.72 -22.11 39.72
C ASN A 47 -7.58 -22.77 38.94
N ILE A 48 -7.47 -24.08 39.07
CA ILE A 48 -6.41 -24.89 38.41
C ILE A 48 -6.40 -24.63 36.90
N GLU A 49 -7.59 -24.48 36.30
CA GLU A 49 -7.74 -24.23 34.87
C GLU A 49 -7.17 -22.85 34.46
N TYR A 50 -7.32 -21.85 35.33
CA TYR A 50 -6.74 -20.52 35.17
C TYR A 50 -5.21 -20.57 35.28
N GLU A 51 -4.68 -21.23 36.30
CA GLU A 51 -3.24 -21.34 36.53
C GLU A 51 -2.51 -22.04 35.37
N ASP A 52 -3.06 -23.14 34.86
CA ASP A 52 -2.47 -23.86 33.72
C ASP A 52 -2.47 -23.00 32.45
N ARG A 53 -3.50 -22.17 32.26
CA ARG A 53 -3.53 -21.19 31.17
C ARG A 53 -2.54 -20.06 31.38
N GLN A 54 -2.33 -19.58 32.60
CA GLN A 54 -1.28 -18.59 32.89
C GLN A 54 0.11 -19.14 32.56
N ARG A 55 0.40 -20.39 32.93
CA ARG A 55 1.67 -21.06 32.60
C ARG A 55 1.85 -21.18 31.09
N SER A 56 0.80 -21.59 30.39
CA SER A 56 0.80 -21.70 28.92
C SER A 56 0.96 -20.33 28.24
N TYR A 57 0.33 -19.30 28.79
CA TYR A 57 0.47 -17.91 28.34
C TYR A 57 1.92 -17.44 28.47
N ALA A 58 2.56 -17.68 29.61
CA ALA A 58 3.95 -17.28 29.84
C ALA A 58 4.92 -17.93 28.84
N LEU A 59 4.75 -19.23 28.55
CA LEU A 59 5.58 -19.94 27.57
C LEU A 59 5.44 -19.37 26.16
N LEU A 60 4.22 -19.08 25.72
CA LEU A 60 3.99 -18.48 24.40
C LEU A 60 4.50 -17.04 24.33
N LEU A 61 4.34 -16.26 25.40
CA LEU A 61 4.85 -14.88 25.48
C LEU A 61 6.38 -14.85 25.34
N GLU A 62 7.07 -15.80 25.98
CA GLU A 62 8.54 -15.91 25.90
C GLU A 62 9.01 -16.24 24.47
N SER A 63 8.23 -17.02 23.72
CA SER A 63 8.53 -17.40 22.34
C SER A 63 8.45 -16.27 21.32
N LEU A 64 7.83 -15.13 21.66
CA LEU A 64 7.71 -14.01 20.73
C LEU A 64 9.08 -13.32 20.51
N PRO A 65 9.50 -13.11 19.24
CA PRO A 65 10.68 -12.32 18.95
C PRO A 65 10.46 -10.84 19.31
N MET A 66 11.55 -10.07 19.33
CA MET A 66 11.47 -8.62 19.49
C MET A 66 11.14 -7.95 18.16
N LEU A 67 10.37 -6.87 18.24
CA LEU A 67 10.10 -5.95 17.14
C LEU A 67 10.65 -4.58 17.54
N ASP A 68 11.66 -4.10 16.83
CA ASP A 68 12.36 -2.84 17.12
C ASP A 68 12.85 -2.74 18.57
N GLY A 69 13.45 -3.82 19.07
CA GLY A 69 13.99 -3.91 20.43
C GLY A 69 12.95 -4.02 21.54
N TRP A 70 11.67 -4.17 21.19
CA TRP A 70 10.56 -4.27 22.14
C TRP A 70 9.75 -5.56 21.94
N LYS A 71 9.24 -6.12 23.03
CA LYS A 71 8.24 -7.19 23.02
C LYS A 71 7.35 -7.11 24.27
N PRO A 72 6.14 -7.68 24.27
CA PRO A 72 5.28 -7.72 25.44
C PRO A 72 5.95 -8.50 26.58
N THR A 73 5.73 -8.03 27.80
CA THR A 73 6.27 -8.61 29.04
C THR A 73 5.21 -8.81 30.12
N ALA A 74 4.06 -8.13 30.00
CA ALA A 74 2.96 -8.26 30.94
C ALA A 74 2.42 -9.69 30.97
N ARG A 75 2.22 -10.21 32.19
CA ARG A 75 1.64 -11.52 32.46
C ARG A 75 0.30 -11.35 33.18
N PRO A 76 -0.70 -12.22 32.92
CA PRO A 76 -1.93 -12.26 33.69
C PRO A 76 -1.58 -12.48 35.17
N LEU A 77 -2.15 -11.66 36.05
CA LEU A 77 -2.02 -11.79 37.50
C LEU A 77 -2.80 -13.02 37.99
N ASP A 78 -2.35 -13.67 39.05
CA ASP A 78 -3.14 -14.71 39.73
C ASP A 78 -4.43 -14.11 40.34
N LEU A 79 -5.48 -14.95 40.46
CA LEU A 79 -6.81 -14.51 40.88
C LEU A 79 -6.81 -13.93 42.30
N ASP A 80 -6.04 -14.50 43.21
CA ASP A 80 -5.94 -14.01 44.58
C ASP A 80 -5.23 -12.66 44.65
N THR A 81 -4.18 -12.44 43.85
CA THR A 81 -3.54 -11.12 43.70
C THR A 81 -4.50 -10.11 43.11
N ILE A 82 -5.33 -10.49 42.12
CA ILE A 82 -6.38 -9.61 41.59
C ILE A 82 -7.38 -9.23 42.69
N ALA A 83 -7.86 -10.20 43.45
CA ALA A 83 -8.81 -9.97 44.54
C ALA A 83 -8.22 -9.09 45.64
N GLN A 84 -6.97 -9.34 46.04
CA GLN A 84 -6.27 -8.55 47.04
C GLN A 84 -6.07 -7.10 46.56
N ASN A 85 -5.59 -6.89 45.34
CA ASN A 85 -5.39 -5.55 44.78
C ASN A 85 -6.72 -4.75 44.73
N ARG A 86 -7.84 -5.42 44.44
CA ARG A 86 -9.17 -4.78 44.44
C ARG A 86 -9.65 -4.42 45.84
N ILE A 87 -9.40 -5.28 46.84
CA ILE A 87 -9.69 -4.96 48.24
C ILE A 87 -8.88 -3.76 48.67
N ASP A 88 -7.56 -3.80 48.47
CA ASP A 88 -6.66 -2.74 48.88
C ASP A 88 -7.06 -1.40 48.25
N ALA A 89 -7.42 -1.41 46.96
CA ALA A 89 -7.91 -0.22 46.26
C ALA A 89 -9.24 0.30 46.83
N ALA A 90 -10.20 -0.60 47.10
CA ALA A 90 -11.50 -0.24 47.66
C ALA A 90 -11.38 0.30 49.10
N GLU A 91 -10.46 -0.23 49.90
CA GLU A 91 -10.19 0.24 51.27
C GLU A 91 -9.59 1.65 51.29
N LEU A 92 -8.75 1.98 50.31
CA LEU A 92 -8.20 3.32 50.16
C LEU A 92 -9.26 4.33 49.69
N GLY A 93 -10.31 3.87 49.00
CA GLY A 93 -11.44 4.70 48.56
C GLY A 93 -11.07 5.74 47.49
N GLU A 94 -9.92 5.58 46.84
CA GLU A 94 -9.44 6.48 45.80
C GLU A 94 -9.69 5.90 44.40
N PHE A 95 -10.57 6.56 43.64
CA PHE A 95 -10.93 6.15 42.27
C PHE A 95 -9.72 5.94 41.34
N GLY A 96 -8.65 6.74 41.51
CA GLY A 96 -7.43 6.60 40.71
C GLY A 96 -6.70 5.26 40.93
N ILE A 97 -6.76 4.74 42.16
CA ILE A 97 -6.11 3.47 42.54
C ILE A 97 -6.94 2.30 42.02
N GLU A 98 -8.26 2.34 42.19
CA GLU A 98 -9.18 1.34 41.61
C GLU A 98 -9.00 1.23 40.09
N GLN A 99 -8.93 2.38 39.39
CA GLN A 99 -8.68 2.40 37.96
C GLN A 99 -7.30 1.86 37.59
N SER A 100 -6.27 2.11 38.41
CA SER A 100 -4.92 1.59 38.18
C SER A 100 -4.88 0.06 38.29
N VAL A 101 -5.61 -0.53 39.24
CA VAL A 101 -5.74 -1.98 39.38
C VAL A 101 -6.42 -2.58 38.16
N GLU A 102 -7.57 -2.05 37.74
CA GLU A 102 -8.27 -2.56 36.54
C GLU A 102 -7.42 -2.40 35.26
N ARG A 103 -6.66 -1.31 35.15
CA ARG A 103 -5.69 -1.15 34.06
C ARG A 103 -4.65 -2.26 34.09
N GLY A 104 -3.98 -2.47 35.23
CA GLY A 104 -2.97 -3.50 35.42
C GLY A 104 -3.48 -4.91 35.09
N ILE A 105 -4.73 -5.23 35.45
CA ILE A 105 -5.38 -6.49 35.08
C ILE A 105 -5.45 -6.64 33.54
N THR A 106 -5.74 -5.56 32.82
CA THR A 106 -5.89 -5.56 31.35
C THR A 106 -4.58 -5.30 30.57
N ASP A 107 -3.47 -5.05 31.25
CA ASP A 107 -2.17 -4.76 30.64
C ASP A 107 -1.69 -5.83 29.64
N PRO A 108 -1.82 -7.15 29.90
CA PRO A 108 -1.46 -8.18 28.92
C PRO A 108 -2.19 -7.97 27.59
N GLY A 109 -3.51 -7.76 27.62
CA GLY A 109 -4.29 -7.48 26.42
C GLY A 109 -3.88 -6.20 25.70
N ARG A 110 -3.46 -5.15 26.44
CA ARG A 110 -2.97 -3.90 25.85
C ARG A 110 -1.64 -4.11 25.12
N GLU A 111 -0.68 -4.78 25.76
CA GLU A 111 0.62 -5.05 25.14
C GLU A 111 0.51 -5.99 23.93
N LEU A 112 -0.40 -6.98 23.96
CA LEU A 112 -0.66 -7.82 22.79
C LEU A 112 -1.18 -7.03 21.59
N ARG A 113 -2.09 -6.07 21.80
CA ARG A 113 -2.58 -5.19 20.72
C ARG A 113 -1.47 -4.32 20.14
N GLU A 114 -0.58 -3.80 20.98
CA GLU A 114 0.60 -3.03 20.53
C GLU A 114 1.55 -3.92 19.71
N TYR A 115 1.82 -5.14 20.19
CA TYR A 115 2.67 -6.08 19.47
C TYR A 115 2.06 -6.48 18.13
N ARG A 116 0.75 -6.75 18.07
CA ARG A 116 0.02 -7.01 16.82
C ARG A 116 0.13 -5.85 15.84
N PHE A 117 0.00 -4.61 16.32
CA PHE A 117 0.16 -3.42 15.48
C PHE A 117 1.56 -3.33 14.87
N ARG A 118 2.61 -3.46 15.70
CA ARG A 118 4.00 -3.46 15.23
C ARG A 118 4.27 -4.59 14.25
N PHE A 119 3.86 -5.81 14.60
CA PHE A 119 4.01 -7.00 13.77
C PHE A 119 3.43 -6.80 12.37
N ASN A 120 2.21 -6.25 12.28
CA ASN A 120 1.54 -5.98 11.02
C ASN A 120 2.29 -4.94 10.17
N ASN A 121 2.84 -3.89 10.79
CA ASN A 121 3.62 -2.88 10.07
C ASN A 121 4.95 -3.45 9.57
N THR A 122 5.66 -4.21 10.40
CA THR A 122 6.92 -4.86 9.99
C THR A 122 6.69 -5.88 8.87
N ARG A 123 5.60 -6.67 8.93
CA ARG A 123 5.24 -7.62 7.85
C ARG A 123 4.96 -6.90 6.54
N LYS A 124 4.21 -5.79 6.57
CA LYS A 124 3.93 -4.98 5.37
C LYS A 124 5.20 -4.45 4.72
N ALA A 125 6.15 -3.96 5.53
CA ALA A 125 7.44 -3.51 5.03
C ALA A 125 8.22 -4.64 4.34
N LEU A 126 8.21 -5.86 4.91
CA LEU A 126 8.88 -7.03 4.33
C LEU A 126 8.29 -7.42 2.96
N ILE A 127 6.96 -7.43 2.84
CA ILE A 127 6.29 -7.95 1.63
C ILE A 127 6.09 -6.88 0.54
N ARG A 128 6.39 -5.61 0.80
CA ARG A 128 6.06 -4.48 -0.08
C ARG A 128 6.52 -4.71 -1.52
N ASP A 129 7.82 -4.90 -1.71
CA ASP A 129 8.41 -4.97 -3.05
C ASP A 129 7.97 -6.25 -3.78
N ALA A 130 7.88 -7.37 -3.05
CA ALA A 130 7.38 -8.62 -3.60
C ALA A 130 5.90 -8.52 -4.04
N LEU A 131 5.07 -7.84 -3.25
CA LEU A 131 3.66 -7.63 -3.58
C LEU A 131 3.49 -6.69 -4.78
N VAL A 132 4.33 -5.65 -4.91
CA VAL A 132 4.35 -4.81 -6.12
C VAL A 132 4.68 -5.66 -7.35
N GLY A 133 5.75 -6.47 -7.28
CA GLY A 133 6.12 -7.35 -8.38
C GLY A 133 5.02 -8.34 -8.77
N LEU A 134 4.30 -8.91 -7.80
CA LEU A 134 3.17 -9.81 -8.08
C LEU A 134 1.96 -9.11 -8.69
N ILE A 135 1.67 -7.87 -8.29
CA ILE A 135 0.59 -7.08 -8.91
C ILE A 135 0.90 -6.85 -10.39
N ASP A 136 2.14 -6.50 -10.70
CA ASP A 136 2.56 -6.26 -12.08
C ASP A 136 2.57 -7.57 -12.90
N ALA A 137 2.97 -8.70 -12.29
CA ALA A 137 2.91 -10.01 -12.92
C ALA A 137 1.46 -10.47 -13.24
N ILE A 138 0.51 -10.22 -12.32
CA ILE A 138 -0.92 -10.53 -12.55
C ILE A 138 -1.48 -9.68 -13.70
N ASP A 139 -1.12 -8.39 -13.78
CA ASP A 139 -1.51 -7.55 -14.91
C ASP A 139 -1.01 -8.14 -16.24
N ASP A 140 0.23 -8.62 -16.27
CA ASP A 140 0.84 -9.20 -17.47
C ASP A 140 0.23 -10.56 -17.85
N ASP A 141 -0.09 -11.40 -16.86
CA ASP A 141 -0.81 -12.65 -17.10
C ASP A 141 -2.17 -12.39 -17.74
N LEU A 142 -2.96 -11.46 -17.18
CA LEU A 142 -4.28 -11.12 -17.71
C LEU A 142 -4.20 -10.64 -19.17
N ARG A 143 -3.23 -9.79 -19.50
CA ARG A 143 -3.01 -9.34 -20.88
C ARG A 143 -2.61 -10.48 -21.81
N THR A 144 -1.73 -11.36 -21.36
CA THR A 144 -1.25 -12.51 -22.14
C THR A 144 -2.40 -13.46 -22.44
N ILE A 145 -3.22 -13.76 -21.42
CA ILE A 145 -4.41 -14.58 -21.55
C ILE A 145 -5.39 -13.91 -22.52
N ARG A 146 -5.68 -12.61 -22.37
CA ARG A 146 -6.59 -11.86 -23.26
C ARG A 146 -6.12 -11.86 -24.72
N ALA A 147 -4.82 -11.72 -24.95
CA ALA A 147 -4.25 -11.75 -26.29
C ALA A 147 -4.41 -13.12 -26.96
N ALA A 148 -4.29 -14.21 -26.20
CA ALA A 148 -4.47 -15.58 -26.69
C ALA A 148 -5.95 -15.94 -26.90
N VAL A 149 -6.82 -15.50 -25.98
CA VAL A 149 -8.27 -15.81 -25.97
C VAL A 149 -9.05 -14.96 -26.98
N GLY A 150 -8.57 -13.76 -27.31
CA GLY A 150 -9.20 -12.86 -28.27
C GLY A 150 -10.36 -12.01 -27.68
N PRO A 151 -10.96 -11.14 -28.51
CA PRO A 151 -11.99 -10.19 -28.07
C PRO A 151 -13.38 -10.81 -27.86
N GLU A 152 -13.73 -11.87 -28.61
CA GLU A 152 -15.01 -12.58 -28.51
C GLU A 152 -14.79 -14.09 -28.31
N PRO A 153 -14.43 -14.51 -27.09
CA PRO A 153 -14.14 -15.92 -26.84
C PRO A 153 -15.38 -16.80 -26.74
N GLU A 154 -15.26 -18.06 -27.15
CA GLU A 154 -16.31 -19.06 -27.01
C GLU A 154 -16.57 -19.36 -25.52
N HIS A 155 -17.75 -18.97 -25.02
CA HIS A 155 -18.04 -18.91 -23.58
C HIS A 155 -18.08 -20.28 -22.85
N ARG A 156 -17.98 -21.39 -23.58
CA ARG A 156 -18.18 -22.75 -23.04
C ARG A 156 -16.89 -23.55 -22.89
N GLU A 157 -15.78 -23.10 -23.46
CA GLU A 157 -14.50 -23.78 -23.35
C GLU A 157 -13.65 -23.14 -22.26
N GLN A 158 -12.95 -23.98 -21.50
CA GLN A 158 -12.04 -23.51 -20.47
C GLN A 158 -10.79 -22.94 -21.14
N ILE A 159 -10.25 -21.86 -20.59
CA ILE A 159 -8.97 -21.29 -21.04
C ILE A 159 -7.87 -22.33 -20.81
N GLU A 160 -6.92 -22.40 -21.74
CA GLU A 160 -5.79 -23.34 -21.68
C GLU A 160 -5.05 -23.22 -20.33
N ASP A 161 -4.87 -24.35 -19.65
CA ASP A 161 -4.29 -24.38 -18.29
C ASP A 161 -2.84 -23.87 -18.28
N ALA A 162 -2.09 -24.03 -19.38
CA ALA A 162 -0.74 -23.47 -19.50
C ALA A 162 -0.72 -21.93 -19.41
N LEU A 163 -1.76 -21.25 -19.91
CA LEU A 163 -1.90 -19.80 -19.81
C LEU A 163 -2.48 -19.37 -18.46
N TRP A 164 -3.45 -20.13 -17.94
CA TRP A 164 -4.19 -19.79 -16.72
C TRP A 164 -3.43 -20.12 -15.42
N SER A 165 -2.50 -21.08 -15.47
CA SER A 165 -1.74 -21.54 -14.30
C SER A 165 -0.81 -20.48 -13.71
N ASN A 166 -0.20 -19.63 -14.54
CA ASN A 166 0.64 -18.52 -14.07
C ASN A 166 -0.18 -17.51 -13.25
N LEU A 167 -1.33 -17.08 -13.77
CA LEU A 167 -2.25 -16.19 -13.06
C LEU A 167 -2.68 -16.77 -11.72
N ARG A 168 -3.03 -18.06 -11.71
CA ARG A 168 -3.42 -18.79 -10.51
C ARG A 168 -2.28 -18.82 -9.49
N GLU A 169 -1.05 -19.04 -9.93
CA GLU A 169 0.12 -19.10 -9.05
C GLU A 169 0.49 -17.72 -8.48
N HIS A 170 0.52 -16.66 -9.29
CA HIS A 170 0.79 -15.31 -8.77
C HIS A 170 -0.26 -14.86 -7.76
N VAL A 171 -1.54 -15.16 -7.99
CA VAL A 171 -2.61 -14.84 -7.03
C VAL A 171 -2.47 -15.64 -5.74
N LYS A 172 -2.03 -16.89 -5.82
CA LYS A 172 -1.72 -17.70 -4.64
C LYS A 172 -0.52 -17.12 -3.86
N GLN A 173 0.51 -16.64 -4.56
CA GLN A 173 1.65 -15.99 -3.93
C GLN A 173 1.24 -14.70 -3.21
N VAL A 174 0.32 -13.91 -3.78
CA VAL A 174 -0.29 -12.76 -3.08
C VAL A 174 -0.99 -13.22 -1.79
N GLU A 175 -1.73 -14.33 -1.83
CA GLU A 175 -2.38 -14.88 -0.62
C GLU A 175 -1.35 -15.25 0.48
N VAL A 176 -0.22 -15.85 0.10
CA VAL A 176 0.88 -16.17 1.04
C VAL A 176 1.48 -14.90 1.64
N LEU A 177 1.77 -13.88 0.83
CA LEU A 177 2.34 -12.62 1.32
C LEU A 177 1.42 -11.93 2.33
N LEU A 178 0.13 -11.81 2.01
CA LEU A 178 -0.86 -11.16 2.88
C LEU A 178 -1.06 -11.91 4.22
N GLY A 179 -0.96 -13.24 4.22
CA GLY A 179 -1.21 -14.07 5.40
C GLY A 179 -2.63 -13.90 5.96
N SER A 180 -2.81 -14.22 7.24
CA SER A 180 -4.10 -14.04 7.95
C SER A 180 -4.27 -12.65 8.58
N SER A 181 -3.17 -11.94 8.84
CA SER A 181 -3.17 -10.67 9.56
C SER A 181 -3.58 -9.45 8.72
N VAL A 182 -3.53 -9.55 7.39
CA VAL A 182 -3.92 -8.45 6.50
C VAL A 182 -5.35 -8.62 6.04
N LYS A 183 -6.18 -7.58 6.24
CA LYS A 183 -7.54 -7.56 5.72
C LYS A 183 -7.50 -7.74 4.20
N ARG A 184 -8.17 -8.79 3.72
CA ARG A 184 -8.25 -9.10 2.29
C ARG A 184 -9.03 -8.03 1.55
N PRO A 185 -8.65 -7.71 0.30
CA PRO A 185 -9.38 -6.77 -0.53
C PRO A 185 -10.84 -7.16 -0.75
N THR A 186 -11.68 -6.16 -1.00
CA THR A 186 -13.04 -6.36 -1.50
C THR A 186 -13.00 -7.15 -2.82
N ARG A 187 -13.94 -8.08 -3.04
CA ARG A 187 -13.99 -9.04 -4.17
C ARG A 187 -12.89 -10.09 -4.21
N TRP A 188 -12.01 -10.20 -3.22
CA TRP A 188 -10.98 -11.25 -3.20
C TRP A 188 -11.57 -12.67 -3.27
N SER A 189 -12.71 -12.91 -2.62
CA SER A 189 -13.41 -14.20 -2.71
C SER A 189 -13.96 -14.49 -4.11
N ASP A 190 -14.47 -13.47 -4.78
CA ASP A 190 -15.01 -13.57 -6.14
C ASP A 190 -13.86 -13.82 -7.12
N MET A 191 -12.79 -13.03 -7.05
CA MET A 191 -11.57 -13.23 -7.84
C MET A 191 -11.05 -14.67 -7.72
N ARG A 192 -10.97 -15.21 -6.49
CA ARG A 192 -10.54 -16.60 -6.25
C ARG A 192 -11.47 -17.62 -6.88
N ARG A 193 -12.77 -17.37 -6.84
CA ARG A 193 -13.77 -18.24 -7.47
C ARG A 193 -13.56 -18.25 -8.99
N HIS A 194 -13.42 -17.07 -9.60
CA HIS A 194 -13.20 -16.94 -11.05
C HIS A 194 -11.88 -17.58 -11.50
N ILE A 195 -10.79 -17.40 -10.75
CA ILE A 195 -9.49 -18.07 -10.99
C ILE A 195 -9.58 -19.59 -10.89
N ARG A 196 -10.46 -20.12 -10.04
CA ARG A 196 -10.64 -21.56 -9.92
C ARG A 196 -11.27 -22.16 -11.18
N PHE A 197 -12.20 -21.46 -11.82
CA PHE A 197 -12.94 -21.97 -12.97
C PHE A 197 -12.22 -21.73 -14.29
N GLY A 198 -11.77 -20.50 -14.57
CA GLY A 198 -10.97 -20.20 -15.75
C GLY A 198 -11.70 -20.30 -17.08
N TYR A 199 -12.99 -19.95 -17.12
CA TYR A 199 -13.71 -19.74 -18.37
C TYR A 199 -13.52 -18.31 -18.89
N PRO A 200 -13.81 -18.03 -20.17
CA PRO A 200 -13.72 -16.68 -20.71
C PRO A 200 -14.63 -15.65 -20.02
N GLY A 201 -15.76 -16.09 -19.46
CA GLY A 201 -16.60 -15.26 -18.60
C GLY A 201 -15.89 -14.89 -17.28
N ASP A 202 -15.16 -15.82 -16.68
CA ASP A 202 -14.36 -15.55 -15.48
C ASP A 202 -13.24 -14.55 -15.77
N LEU A 203 -12.56 -14.67 -16.92
CA LEU A 203 -11.57 -13.67 -17.36
C LEU A 203 -12.20 -12.28 -17.51
N HIS A 204 -13.40 -12.20 -18.09
CA HIS A 204 -14.11 -10.94 -18.22
C HIS A 204 -14.46 -10.32 -16.87
N ASP A 205 -14.97 -11.11 -15.92
CA ASP A 205 -15.30 -10.66 -14.57
C ASP A 205 -14.04 -10.20 -13.81
N ILE A 206 -12.93 -10.95 -13.94
CA ILE A 206 -11.65 -10.59 -13.33
C ILE A 206 -11.13 -9.26 -13.88
N GLU A 207 -11.10 -9.09 -15.21
CA GLU A 207 -10.56 -7.88 -15.83
C GLU A 207 -11.39 -6.62 -15.55
N ASN A 208 -12.72 -6.74 -15.52
CA ASN A 208 -13.61 -5.58 -15.46
C ASN A 208 -14.10 -5.26 -14.05
N ALA A 209 -14.06 -6.22 -13.13
CA ALA A 209 -14.61 -6.04 -11.79
C ALA A 209 -13.64 -6.45 -10.69
N ASP A 210 -13.17 -7.71 -10.68
CA ASP A 210 -12.45 -8.21 -9.49
C ASP A 210 -11.05 -7.61 -9.37
N TRP A 211 -10.23 -7.77 -10.39
CA TRP A 211 -8.83 -7.38 -10.33
C TRP A 211 -8.65 -5.86 -10.16
N PRO A 212 -9.37 -4.97 -10.89
CA PRO A 212 -9.23 -3.53 -10.70
C PRO A 212 -9.46 -3.09 -9.24
N GLN A 213 -10.49 -3.64 -8.59
CA GLN A 213 -10.80 -3.30 -7.20
C GLN A 213 -9.78 -3.90 -6.23
N VAL A 214 -9.46 -5.18 -6.39
CA VAL A 214 -8.47 -5.89 -5.58
C VAL A 214 -7.12 -5.16 -5.64
N LYS A 215 -6.65 -4.86 -6.85
CA LYS A 215 -5.39 -4.14 -7.13
C LYS A 215 -5.36 -2.77 -6.49
N ALA A 216 -6.43 -1.98 -6.61
CA ALA A 216 -6.52 -0.66 -6.01
C ALA A 216 -6.39 -0.71 -4.48
N GLU A 217 -7.06 -1.67 -3.84
CA GLU A 217 -6.98 -1.85 -2.39
C GLU A 217 -5.62 -2.41 -1.94
N LEU A 218 -5.03 -3.34 -2.69
CA LEU A 218 -3.66 -3.83 -2.43
C LEU A 218 -2.65 -2.67 -2.50
N ARG A 219 -2.69 -1.86 -3.56
CA ARG A 219 -1.80 -0.69 -3.71
C ARG A 219 -2.05 0.34 -2.62
N LYS A 220 -3.30 0.64 -2.28
CA LYS A 220 -3.62 1.54 -1.15
C LYS A 220 -3.08 1.00 0.19
N GLY A 221 -3.09 -0.31 0.38
CA GLY A 221 -2.54 -0.98 1.56
C GLY A 221 -1.02 -0.94 1.65
N LEU A 222 -0.32 -0.84 0.51
CA LEU A 222 1.14 -0.77 0.40
C LEU A 222 1.70 0.60 0.78
N TYR A 223 1.03 1.67 0.36
CA TYR A 223 1.41 3.06 0.65
C TYR A 223 0.67 3.55 1.89
N GLY A 224 0.91 2.86 3.00
CA GLY A 224 0.19 3.09 4.25
C GLY A 224 0.16 4.57 4.60
N VAL A 225 -1.04 5.17 4.51
CA VAL A 225 -1.32 6.55 4.97
C VAL A 225 -0.86 6.78 6.43
N ASN A 226 -0.63 5.71 7.18
CA ASN A 226 -0.23 5.69 8.59
C ASN A 226 1.16 5.08 8.83
N GLU A 227 2.00 4.91 7.81
CA GLU A 227 3.37 4.42 8.01
C GLU A 227 4.30 5.57 8.40
N ALA A 228 5.08 5.38 9.46
CA ALA A 228 6.02 6.38 9.93
C ALA A 228 7.22 6.45 8.98
N MET A 229 7.53 7.66 8.50
CA MET A 229 8.77 7.91 7.77
C MET A 229 9.97 7.88 8.74
N PRO A 230 11.11 7.30 8.36
CA PRO A 230 12.30 7.29 9.21
C PRO A 230 12.84 8.71 9.42
N ILE A 231 12.84 9.18 10.68
CA ILE A 231 13.38 10.48 11.07
C ILE A 231 14.71 10.26 11.79
N LYS A 232 15.79 10.86 11.27
CA LYS A 232 17.17 10.68 11.79
C LYS A 232 17.49 11.48 13.06
N VAL A 233 16.50 12.16 13.64
CA VAL A 233 16.68 13.07 14.77
C VAL A 233 15.64 12.73 15.83
N ALA A 234 16.10 12.50 17.06
CA ALA A 234 15.24 12.15 18.18
C ALA A 234 14.38 13.34 18.67
N ASP A 235 14.89 14.58 18.52
CA ASP A 235 14.20 15.80 18.94
C ASP A 235 14.40 16.94 17.92
N LEU A 236 13.31 17.43 17.34
CA LEU A 236 13.31 18.55 16.38
C LEU A 236 13.89 19.84 16.98
N SER A 237 13.83 20.03 18.30
CA SER A 237 14.39 21.21 18.99
C SER A 237 15.89 21.35 18.76
N THR A 238 16.60 20.23 18.58
CA THR A 238 18.04 20.20 18.28
C THR A 238 18.36 20.83 16.93
N LEU A 239 17.48 20.65 15.93
CA LEU A 239 17.61 21.27 14.61
C LEU A 239 17.36 22.77 14.67
N VAL A 240 16.41 23.22 15.48
CA VAL A 240 16.13 24.65 15.69
C VAL A 240 17.30 25.31 16.43
N ALA A 241 17.85 24.64 17.46
CA ALA A 241 19.00 25.11 18.22
C ALA A 241 20.27 25.25 17.36
N ALA A 242 20.43 24.41 16.33
CA ALA A 242 21.52 24.50 15.36
C ALA A 242 21.46 25.75 14.47
N ARG A 243 20.35 26.50 14.49
CA ARG A 243 20.12 27.72 13.69
C ARG A 243 20.60 27.60 12.24
N PRO A 244 20.14 26.58 11.49
CA PRO A 244 20.57 26.38 10.11
C PRO A 244 20.17 27.60 9.26
N SER A 245 21.13 28.08 8.47
CA SER A 245 20.95 29.18 7.53
C SER A 245 21.34 28.75 6.12
N GLY A 246 20.59 29.19 5.11
CA GLY A 246 20.89 28.89 3.72
C GLY A 246 19.73 29.24 2.80
N PRO A 247 19.92 29.16 1.48
CA PRO A 247 18.85 29.40 0.53
C PRO A 247 17.76 28.32 0.64
N ILE A 248 16.49 28.74 0.61
CA ILE A 248 15.35 27.82 0.51
C ILE A 248 15.20 27.45 -0.98
N SER A 249 15.60 26.23 -1.34
CA SER A 249 15.40 25.71 -2.69
C SER A 249 14.00 25.15 -2.85
N THR A 250 13.30 25.56 -3.90
CA THR A 250 12.09 24.87 -4.39
C THR A 250 12.43 23.72 -5.35
N ALA A 251 13.66 23.70 -5.87
CA ALA A 251 14.09 22.68 -6.81
C ALA A 251 14.17 21.30 -6.15
N LEU A 252 13.61 20.29 -6.82
CA LEU A 252 13.60 18.91 -6.36
C LEU A 252 14.79 18.14 -6.96
N SER A 253 15.28 17.16 -6.21
CA SER A 253 16.39 16.30 -6.61
C SER A 253 15.88 15.14 -7.47
N TRP A 254 15.47 15.44 -8.69
CA TRP A 254 14.92 14.45 -9.62
C TRP A 254 15.86 13.28 -9.91
N GLY A 255 17.17 13.46 -9.81
CA GLY A 255 18.15 12.36 -9.97
C GLY A 255 18.17 11.34 -8.83
N ASN A 256 17.39 11.52 -7.75
CA ASN A 256 17.28 10.55 -6.66
C ASN A 256 16.29 9.40 -6.96
N ILE A 257 15.48 9.54 -8.00
CA ILE A 257 14.47 8.57 -8.39
C ILE A 257 14.78 8.07 -9.81
N ASP A 258 14.35 6.86 -10.12
CA ASP A 258 14.39 6.29 -11.47
C ASP A 258 13.05 6.48 -12.20
N ASP A 259 12.98 6.03 -13.45
CA ASP A 259 11.80 6.17 -14.30
C ASP A 259 10.54 5.55 -13.66
N ALA A 260 10.68 4.33 -13.12
CA ALA A 260 9.60 3.63 -12.45
C ALA A 260 9.13 4.37 -11.19
N THR A 261 10.06 4.89 -10.39
CA THR A 261 9.74 5.66 -9.18
C THR A 261 9.12 7.02 -9.52
N PHE A 262 9.50 7.64 -10.64
CA PHE A 262 8.86 8.84 -11.14
C PHE A 262 7.41 8.59 -11.55
N GLU A 263 7.12 7.49 -12.23
CA GLU A 263 5.72 7.10 -12.50
C GLU A 263 4.96 6.87 -11.19
N ARG A 264 5.60 6.29 -10.17
CA ARG A 264 4.97 6.02 -8.86
C ARG A 264 4.62 7.32 -8.16
N LEU A 265 5.49 8.31 -8.26
CA LEU A 265 5.23 9.65 -7.74
C LEU A 265 4.03 10.30 -8.44
N ILE A 266 3.93 10.21 -9.77
CA ILE A 266 2.80 10.78 -10.51
C ILE A 266 1.51 10.03 -10.16
N TYR A 267 1.56 8.70 -10.03
CA TYR A 267 0.43 7.90 -9.58
C TYR A 267 -0.03 8.30 -8.17
N ALA A 268 0.89 8.45 -7.23
CA ALA A 268 0.58 8.88 -5.87
C ALA A 268 0.01 10.32 -5.86
N LEU A 269 0.51 11.20 -6.72
CA LEU A 269 0.01 12.56 -6.87
C LEU A 269 -1.46 12.58 -7.32
N ILE A 270 -1.81 11.85 -8.38
CA ILE A 270 -3.19 11.82 -8.89
C ILE A 270 -4.14 11.02 -8.00
N SER A 271 -3.65 9.98 -7.32
CA SER A 271 -4.48 9.15 -6.43
C SER A 271 -4.92 9.89 -5.17
N ASN A 272 -4.16 10.92 -4.78
CA ASN A 272 -4.45 11.75 -3.61
C ASN A 272 -5.17 13.06 -3.99
N GLU A 273 -5.44 13.29 -5.28
CA GLU A 273 -6.05 14.54 -5.73
C GLU A 273 -7.58 14.43 -5.78
N PRO A 274 -8.33 15.31 -5.09
CA PRO A 274 -9.78 15.39 -5.26
C PRO A 274 -10.17 15.66 -6.72
N GLY A 275 -11.20 14.95 -7.20
CA GLY A 275 -11.63 15.05 -8.61
C GLY A 275 -10.82 14.19 -9.57
N TYR A 276 -9.92 13.32 -9.07
CA TYR A 276 -9.29 12.27 -9.85
C TYR A 276 -9.74 10.90 -9.30
N GLU A 277 -10.38 10.10 -10.14
CA GLU A 277 -10.92 8.79 -9.78
C GLU A 277 -10.30 7.68 -10.64
N ASN A 278 -10.33 6.45 -10.12
CA ASN A 278 -9.87 5.26 -10.83
C ASN A 278 -8.44 5.35 -11.43
N PRO A 279 -7.42 5.83 -10.68
CA PRO A 279 -6.06 5.88 -11.18
C PRO A 279 -5.55 4.46 -11.45
N ALA A 280 -5.07 4.22 -12.66
CA ALA A 280 -4.58 2.93 -13.13
C ALA A 280 -3.21 3.06 -13.79
N TRP A 281 -2.39 2.04 -13.58
CA TRP A 281 -1.13 1.86 -14.29
C TRP A 281 -1.40 1.15 -15.61
N LEU A 282 -0.74 1.59 -16.68
CA LEU A 282 -0.91 1.05 -18.03
C LEU A 282 0.30 0.22 -18.50
N MET A 283 1.37 0.11 -17.71
CA MET A 283 2.65 -0.49 -18.12
C MET A 283 2.63 -2.01 -18.32
N ASN A 284 3.14 -2.43 -19.48
CA ASN A 284 3.99 -3.61 -19.66
C ASN A 284 5.43 -3.09 -19.75
N THR A 285 6.34 -3.58 -18.92
CA THR A 285 7.75 -3.17 -18.88
C THR A 285 8.63 -3.82 -19.95
N ASN A 286 8.08 -4.63 -20.88
CA ASN A 286 8.84 -5.25 -21.98
C ASN A 286 8.14 -5.27 -23.36
N ALA A 287 7.04 -4.54 -23.56
CA ALA A 287 6.44 -4.37 -24.88
C ALA A 287 6.87 -3.03 -25.48
N THR A 288 7.24 -3.03 -26.77
CA THR A 288 7.63 -1.83 -27.54
C THR A 288 6.73 -0.64 -27.21
N ASP A 289 7.34 0.35 -26.55
CA ASP A 289 6.79 1.54 -25.92
C ASP A 289 5.66 2.20 -26.76
N ARG A 290 4.40 1.93 -26.39
CA ARG A 290 3.21 2.53 -27.05
C ARG A 290 2.76 3.83 -26.38
N GLY A 291 3.63 4.48 -25.60
CA GLY A 291 3.39 5.82 -25.04
C GLY A 291 2.25 5.86 -24.04
N ARG A 292 2.25 4.93 -23.06
CA ARG A 292 1.29 4.94 -21.94
C ARG A 292 1.93 4.53 -20.63
N ASP A 293 1.76 5.36 -19.62
CA ASP A 293 2.19 5.00 -18.26
C ASP A 293 1.00 4.92 -17.31
N LEU A 294 0.11 5.93 -17.28
CA LEU A 294 -1.03 5.98 -16.34
C LEU A 294 -2.35 6.40 -17.03
N SER A 295 -3.48 5.97 -16.46
CA SER A 295 -4.85 6.40 -16.81
C SER A 295 -5.59 6.86 -15.56
N VAL A 296 -6.47 7.84 -15.69
CA VAL A 296 -7.32 8.30 -14.58
C VAL A 296 -8.58 8.99 -15.14
N ASP A 297 -9.69 8.93 -14.41
CA ASP A 297 -10.89 9.70 -14.71
C ASP A 297 -10.83 11.02 -13.97
N ARG A 298 -10.75 12.14 -14.68
CA ARG A 298 -10.91 13.46 -14.09
C ARG A 298 -12.41 13.77 -14.00
N VAL A 299 -12.89 13.97 -12.78
CA VAL A 299 -14.27 14.28 -12.44
C VAL A 299 -14.38 15.74 -12.08
N ILE A 300 -15.17 16.48 -12.85
CA ILE A 300 -15.46 17.89 -12.64
C ILE A 300 -16.93 17.99 -12.24
N GLU A 301 -17.17 18.41 -11.01
CA GLU A 301 -18.51 18.72 -10.54
C GLU A 301 -18.84 20.17 -10.83
N ASP A 302 -19.91 20.37 -11.58
CA ASP A 302 -20.49 21.67 -11.85
C ASP A 302 -21.92 21.70 -11.32
N ALA A 303 -22.21 22.67 -10.46
CA ALA A 303 -23.47 22.75 -9.73
C ALA A 303 -24.70 22.92 -10.63
N LEU A 304 -24.52 23.31 -11.90
CA LEU A 304 -25.61 23.56 -12.85
C LEU A 304 -25.68 22.51 -13.97
N THR A 305 -24.54 21.96 -14.37
CA THR A 305 -24.40 21.03 -15.50
C THR A 305 -24.15 19.58 -15.09
N GLY A 306 -23.99 19.31 -13.79
CA GLY A 306 -23.82 17.98 -13.23
C GLY A 306 -22.35 17.55 -13.19
N THR A 307 -22.11 16.26 -13.40
CA THR A 307 -20.78 15.66 -13.29
C THR A 307 -20.21 15.39 -14.68
N LEU A 308 -19.13 16.07 -15.04
CA LEU A 308 -18.36 15.78 -16.25
C LEU A 308 -17.21 14.83 -15.92
N ARG A 309 -17.12 13.71 -16.66
CA ARG A 309 -16.02 12.75 -16.56
C ARG A 309 -15.16 12.84 -17.82
N GLN A 310 -13.86 13.04 -17.62
CA GLN A 310 -12.87 13.10 -18.69
C GLN A 310 -11.87 11.97 -18.53
N ARG A 311 -11.73 11.11 -19.55
CA ARG A 311 -10.67 10.11 -19.57
C ARG A 311 -9.33 10.80 -19.80
N VAL A 312 -8.42 10.67 -18.84
CA VAL A 312 -7.09 11.26 -18.87
C VAL A 312 -6.03 10.18 -19.00
N ILE A 313 -5.15 10.32 -20.00
CA ILE A 313 -3.95 9.51 -20.14
C ILE A 313 -2.75 10.35 -19.73
N ILE A 314 -1.83 9.77 -18.97
CA ILE A 314 -0.61 10.43 -18.53
C ILE A 314 0.58 9.64 -19.05
N GLN A 315 1.40 10.30 -19.85
CA GLN A 315 2.74 9.83 -20.20
C GLN A 315 3.74 10.48 -19.25
N CYS A 316 4.48 9.65 -18.53
CA CYS A 316 5.64 10.03 -17.75
C CYS A 316 6.91 9.94 -18.62
N LYS A 317 7.77 10.94 -18.51
CA LYS A 317 9.09 10.99 -19.15
C LYS A 317 10.08 11.52 -18.13
N HIS A 318 10.72 10.62 -17.39
CA HIS A 318 11.70 10.99 -16.39
C HIS A 318 13.03 11.41 -17.05
N TRP A 319 13.05 12.62 -17.61
CA TRP A 319 14.18 13.14 -18.37
C TRP A 319 14.83 14.31 -17.66
N THR A 320 15.93 14.04 -16.97
CA THR A 320 16.68 15.07 -16.21
C THR A 320 17.64 15.89 -17.08
N THR A 321 18.07 15.35 -18.22
CA THR A 321 19.03 15.98 -19.14
C THR A 321 18.47 16.22 -20.54
N LYS A 322 17.37 15.56 -20.89
CA LYS A 322 16.70 15.67 -22.19
C LYS A 322 15.41 16.50 -22.05
N SER A 323 15.07 17.26 -23.09
CA SER A 323 13.78 17.95 -23.17
C SER A 323 12.80 17.20 -24.07
N VAL A 324 11.50 17.34 -23.77
CA VAL A 324 10.41 16.83 -24.61
C VAL A 324 10.30 17.67 -25.88
N GLY A 325 10.58 17.02 -27.02
CA GLY A 325 10.59 17.62 -28.35
C GLY A 325 9.23 17.55 -29.05
N LEU A 326 9.08 18.33 -30.13
CA LEU A 326 7.88 18.29 -30.97
C LEU A 326 7.57 16.87 -31.48
N SER A 327 8.60 16.13 -31.89
CA SER A 327 8.44 14.75 -32.36
C SER A 327 7.87 13.83 -31.28
N ASP A 328 8.31 14.00 -30.03
CA ASP A 328 7.79 13.20 -28.91
C ASP A 328 6.29 13.44 -28.72
N VAL A 329 5.88 14.71 -28.75
CA VAL A 329 4.46 15.09 -28.57
C VAL A 329 3.61 14.61 -29.75
N ALA A 330 4.09 14.80 -30.98
CA ALA A 330 3.36 14.40 -32.19
C ALA A 330 3.15 12.89 -32.25
N THR A 331 4.19 12.10 -31.93
CA THR A 331 4.09 10.64 -31.87
C THR A 331 3.09 10.20 -30.81
N LEU A 332 3.11 10.78 -29.61
CA LEU A 332 2.15 10.45 -28.54
C LEU A 332 0.71 10.77 -28.97
N LYS A 333 0.46 11.94 -29.59
CA LYS A 333 -0.88 12.29 -30.10
C LYS A 333 -1.38 11.26 -31.12
N GLU A 334 -0.56 10.88 -32.10
CA GLU A 334 -0.97 9.91 -33.11
C GLU A 334 -1.24 8.53 -32.50
N GLN A 335 -0.49 8.12 -31.48
CA GLN A 335 -0.76 6.89 -30.74
C GLN A 335 -2.13 6.91 -30.04
N MET A 336 -2.61 8.07 -29.58
CA MET A 336 -3.94 8.19 -28.94
C MET A 336 -5.10 7.84 -29.88
N LYS A 337 -4.94 8.05 -31.20
CA LYS A 337 -5.97 7.72 -32.21
C LYS A 337 -6.22 6.22 -32.38
N LEU A 338 -5.41 5.38 -31.76
CA LEU A 338 -5.63 3.95 -31.77
C LEU A 338 -6.64 3.55 -30.68
N TRP A 339 -7.08 4.47 -29.81
CA TRP A 339 -7.80 4.18 -28.56
C TRP A 339 -9.13 4.95 -28.51
N ASP A 340 -10.07 4.52 -29.35
CA ASP A 340 -11.29 5.27 -29.65
C ASP A 340 -12.47 4.97 -28.71
N HIS A 341 -12.32 3.99 -27.80
CA HIS A 341 -13.42 3.50 -26.96
C HIS A 341 -13.03 3.32 -25.48
N PRO A 342 -13.50 4.20 -24.57
CA PRO A 342 -13.97 5.58 -24.82
C PRO A 342 -12.80 6.51 -25.22
N PRO A 343 -13.05 7.58 -25.98
CA PRO A 343 -12.01 8.46 -26.48
C PRO A 343 -11.25 9.16 -25.34
N VAL A 344 -9.95 9.34 -25.54
CA VAL A 344 -9.11 10.10 -24.61
C VAL A 344 -9.50 11.57 -24.69
N SER A 345 -9.89 12.15 -23.56
CA SER A 345 -10.28 13.55 -23.47
C SER A 345 -9.07 14.45 -23.25
N VAL A 346 -8.13 14.01 -22.41
CA VAL A 346 -6.92 14.76 -22.04
C VAL A 346 -5.70 13.85 -22.11
N LEU A 347 -4.64 14.33 -22.74
CA LEU A 347 -3.30 13.74 -22.71
C LEU A 347 -2.40 14.63 -21.86
N ILE A 348 -1.92 14.12 -20.74
CA ILE A 348 -0.92 14.79 -19.90
C ILE A 348 0.45 14.22 -20.26
N ILE A 349 1.43 15.10 -20.49
CA ILE A 349 2.84 14.71 -20.60
C ILE A 349 3.56 15.25 -19.37
N ALA A 350 3.87 14.37 -18.43
CA ALA A 350 4.60 14.66 -17.20
C ALA A 350 6.08 14.36 -17.37
N THR A 351 6.94 15.33 -17.07
CA THR A 351 8.39 15.15 -17.20
C THR A 351 9.14 15.83 -16.06
N SER A 352 10.19 15.16 -15.58
CA SER A 352 11.17 15.75 -14.64
C SER A 352 12.14 16.72 -15.32
N GLY A 353 11.94 17.02 -16.61
CA GLY A 353 12.70 18.01 -17.37
C GLY A 353 11.81 19.10 -17.96
N ARG A 354 12.16 19.55 -19.18
CA ARG A 354 11.53 20.69 -19.85
C ARG A 354 10.94 20.31 -21.20
N PHE A 355 10.05 21.17 -21.71
CA PHE A 355 9.60 21.12 -23.09
C PHE A 355 10.44 22.07 -23.95
N THR A 356 10.67 21.67 -25.20
CA THR A 356 11.25 22.57 -26.21
C THR A 356 10.24 23.64 -26.63
N THR A 357 10.71 24.81 -27.06
CA THR A 357 9.85 25.93 -27.50
C THR A 357 8.92 25.53 -28.66
N ASP A 358 9.41 24.70 -29.58
CA ASP A 358 8.63 24.20 -30.72
C ASP A 358 7.51 23.27 -30.25
N ALA A 359 7.77 22.41 -29.26
CA ALA A 359 6.75 21.55 -28.66
C ALA A 359 5.66 22.38 -27.98
N VAL A 360 6.04 23.40 -27.18
CA VAL A 360 5.09 24.30 -26.50
C VAL A 360 4.20 25.00 -27.52
N SER A 361 4.80 25.64 -28.53
CA SER A 361 4.06 26.41 -29.54
C SER A 361 3.08 25.53 -30.32
N TRP A 362 3.48 24.30 -30.63
CA TRP A 362 2.62 23.36 -31.32
C TRP A 362 1.46 22.87 -30.43
N ILE A 363 1.72 22.58 -29.15
CA ILE A 363 0.69 22.17 -28.19
C ILE A 363 -0.36 23.28 -28.00
N GLU A 364 0.08 24.53 -27.85
CA GLU A 364 -0.82 25.67 -27.73
C GLU A 364 -1.69 25.85 -28.97
N LYS A 365 -1.10 25.74 -30.16
CA LYS A 365 -1.84 25.81 -31.43
C LYS A 365 -2.85 24.67 -31.57
N HIS A 366 -2.47 23.44 -31.21
CA HIS A 366 -3.33 22.26 -31.22
C HIS A 366 -4.50 22.44 -30.24
N ASN A 367 -4.23 22.85 -29.00
CA ASN A 367 -5.29 23.07 -28.01
C ASN A 367 -6.23 24.23 -28.42
N GLY A 368 -5.69 25.25 -29.09
CA GLY A 368 -6.47 26.39 -29.60
C GLY A 368 -7.41 26.03 -30.77
N SER A 369 -7.16 24.94 -31.51
CA SER A 369 -8.05 24.48 -32.57
C SER A 369 -9.26 23.67 -32.05
N GLY A 370 -9.26 23.30 -30.77
CA GLY A 370 -10.31 22.48 -30.16
C GLY A 370 -10.24 21.00 -30.52
N GLU A 371 -9.14 20.54 -31.12
CA GLU A 371 -8.92 19.12 -31.42
C GLU A 371 -8.69 18.29 -30.15
N ALA A 372 -9.27 17.09 -30.12
CA ALA A 372 -9.04 16.12 -29.06
C ALA A 372 -7.84 15.19 -29.37
N PRO A 373 -7.14 14.65 -28.34
CA PRO A 373 -7.26 15.04 -26.94
C PRO A 373 -6.65 16.42 -26.68
N ARG A 374 -7.12 17.10 -25.64
CA ARG A 374 -6.46 18.30 -25.12
C ARG A 374 -5.12 17.87 -24.51
N ILE A 375 -4.03 18.56 -24.83
CA ILE A 375 -2.69 18.21 -24.34
C ILE A 375 -2.30 19.14 -23.18
N GLU A 376 -1.96 18.57 -22.04
CA GLU A 376 -1.49 19.30 -20.86
C GLU A 376 -0.01 18.99 -20.60
N MET A 377 0.79 20.04 -20.39
CA MET A 377 2.22 19.94 -20.13
C MET A 377 2.49 20.04 -18.63
N TRP A 378 3.10 19.01 -18.06
CA TRP A 378 3.56 18.99 -16.67
C TRP A 378 5.10 18.92 -16.63
N PRO A 379 5.81 20.05 -16.91
CA PRO A 379 7.27 20.13 -16.78
C PRO A 379 7.73 20.10 -15.32
N GLU A 380 9.04 20.00 -15.11
CA GLU A 380 9.69 20.03 -13.79
C GLU A 380 9.14 21.15 -12.90
N SER A 381 9.03 22.37 -13.43
CA SER A 381 8.61 23.56 -12.68
C SER A 381 7.14 23.50 -12.25
N HIS A 382 6.29 22.86 -13.07
CA HIS A 382 4.90 22.63 -12.72
C HIS A 382 4.78 21.56 -11.63
N LEU A 383 5.52 20.45 -11.78
CA LEU A 383 5.55 19.37 -10.80
C LEU A 383 6.11 19.84 -9.46
N GLU A 384 7.18 20.63 -9.45
CA GLU A 384 7.76 21.24 -8.24
C GLU A 384 6.74 22.11 -7.52
N ARG A 385 5.96 22.90 -8.25
CA ARG A 385 4.87 23.70 -7.68
C ARG A 385 3.77 22.81 -7.08
N LEU A 386 3.33 21.78 -7.79
CA LEU A 386 2.32 20.85 -7.27
C LEU A 386 2.81 20.12 -6.02
N LEU A 387 4.06 19.64 -6.02
CA LEU A 387 4.66 18.91 -4.91
C LEU A 387 4.99 19.81 -3.72
N SER A 388 5.25 21.11 -3.93
CA SER A 388 5.51 22.06 -2.85
C SER A 388 4.35 22.17 -1.85
N ALA A 389 3.11 22.01 -2.35
CA ALA A 389 1.90 21.96 -1.53
C ALA A 389 1.68 20.59 -0.87
N ARG A 390 2.50 19.58 -1.20
CA ARG A 390 2.36 18.17 -0.77
C ARG A 390 3.70 17.66 -0.20
N PRO A 391 4.17 18.22 0.93
CA PRO A 391 5.48 17.86 1.51
C PRO A 391 5.60 16.39 1.90
N ALA A 392 4.48 15.70 2.18
CA ALA A 392 4.46 14.27 2.45
C ALA A 392 4.99 13.45 1.25
N LEU A 393 4.52 13.73 0.03
CA LEU A 393 4.99 13.06 -1.19
C LEU A 393 6.47 13.37 -1.46
N ILE A 394 6.92 14.59 -1.17
CA ILE A 394 8.35 14.95 -1.29
C ILE A 394 9.21 14.07 -0.38
N ALA A 395 8.77 13.84 0.86
CA ALA A 395 9.48 13.03 1.83
C ALA A 395 9.44 11.53 1.47
N GLU A 396 8.26 11.01 1.12
CA GLU A 396 8.03 9.62 0.74
C GLU A 396 8.95 9.18 -0.42
N PHE A 397 9.09 10.06 -1.43
CA PHE A 397 9.90 9.78 -2.63
C PHE A 397 11.34 10.31 -2.54
N GLY A 398 11.78 10.81 -1.38
CA GLY A 398 13.17 11.25 -1.18
C GLY A 398 13.64 12.39 -2.09
N LEU A 399 12.73 13.29 -2.49
CA LEU A 399 12.98 14.31 -3.52
C LEU A 399 13.73 15.55 -3.01
N ARG A 400 14.06 15.60 -1.71
CA ARG A 400 14.96 16.60 -1.15
C ARG A 400 16.20 15.92 -0.61
N LYS A 401 17.37 16.49 -0.91
CA LYS A 401 18.63 16.07 -0.29
C LYS A 401 18.50 16.20 1.23
N HIS A 402 18.93 15.15 1.92
CA HIS A 402 19.27 15.20 3.34
C HIS A 402 20.66 15.83 3.53
#